data_AF-A0A9E0FH02-F1
#
_entry.id   AF-A0A9E0FH02-F1
#
_cell.length_a   1.000
_cell.length_b   1.000
_cell.length_c   1.000
_cell.angle_alpha   90.00
_cell.angle_beta   90.00
_cell.angle_gamma   90.00
#
_symmetry.space_group_name_H-M   'P 1'
#
loop_
_entity.id
_entity.type
_entity.pdbx_description
1 polymer ?
#
loop_
_entity_poly.entity_id
_entity_poly.type
_entity_poly.pdbx_seq_one_letter_code
_entity_poly.pdbx_strand_id
1 'polypeptide(L)'
;MKEVYIVSVARTPIGAFGGGLLPLTAPQLGAVAMKAAIERAGIKRSDIQEVLMGNVISAGIGQAPVTQAMLAAGVPDTTPSTTINKVCASGMKAIMIGAQSIQLGINDVVLAGGMESMSNAPYYLMKERFGAKLGHGKVEDGVIKDGLWDPYGDKHMGSCGETCAREYKFSREDQDNYAIESYRRAAEAWKNGWFNDEVVPVSIPQRKGDPIVISEDEDYSKVKFDKVPTLAPVFDKAGTITAANASNINDGASAMVLMSKEKADALGIKPIAKIIGYADAQQSPEWFTTAPSKAMPLAIERAGLKTSDIDFFEINEAFSVVALANMKELGITHARTNVFGGAVALGHPLGSSGARIVMTLLSVLKHKGARYGCAGICNGGGGASAMVIESV
;
A
#
# COMPACT_ATOMS: atom_id res chain seq x y z
N MET A 1 12.39 12.55 22.02
CA MET A 1 11.91 12.77 20.64
C MET A 1 10.48 13.26 20.73
N LYS A 2 10.05 14.17 19.84
CA LYS A 2 8.64 14.60 19.80
C LYS A 2 7.73 13.39 19.55
N GLU A 3 6.52 13.41 20.10
CA GLU A 3 5.51 12.42 19.75
C GLU A 3 4.89 12.74 18.40
N VAL A 4 4.61 11.70 17.60
CA VAL A 4 4.04 11.84 16.26
C VAL A 4 2.66 11.22 16.22
N TYR A 5 1.70 12.02 15.78
CA TYR A 5 0.31 11.65 15.65
C TYR A 5 -0.11 11.62 14.19
N ILE A 6 -0.98 10.68 13.85
CA ILE A 6 -1.80 10.73 12.65
C ILE A 6 -3.05 11.52 13.03
N VAL A 7 -3.38 12.57 12.27
CA VAL A 7 -4.56 13.42 12.55
C VAL A 7 -5.66 13.28 11.50
N SER A 8 -5.32 12.79 10.31
CA SER A 8 -6.29 12.47 9.27
C SER A 8 -5.71 11.49 8.25
N VAL A 9 -6.60 10.77 7.57
CA VAL A 9 -6.26 9.88 6.46
C VAL A 9 -7.26 10.03 5.33
N ALA A 10 -6.82 9.79 4.11
CA ALA A 10 -7.68 9.57 2.97
C ALA A 10 -7.00 8.70 1.92
N ARG A 11 -7.77 7.81 1.30
CA ARG A 11 -7.36 7.04 0.12
C ARG A 11 -8.40 7.15 -0.97
N THR A 12 -7.96 7.02 -2.22
CA THR A 12 -8.89 6.74 -3.32
C THR A 12 -9.46 5.33 -3.14
N PRO A 13 -10.54 4.98 -3.86
CA PRO A 13 -10.80 3.58 -4.15
C PRO A 13 -9.59 2.96 -4.86
N ILE A 14 -9.48 1.65 -4.79
CA ILE A 14 -8.50 0.88 -5.53
C ILE A 14 -9.15 0.44 -6.85
N GLY A 15 -8.62 0.95 -7.95
CA GLY A 15 -9.05 0.62 -9.30
C GLY A 15 -8.40 -0.68 -9.78
N ALA A 16 -9.13 -1.45 -10.57
CA ALA A 16 -8.58 -2.61 -11.27
C ALA A 16 -7.66 -2.18 -12.41
N PHE A 17 -6.78 -3.08 -12.86
CA PHE A 17 -5.97 -2.83 -14.05
C PHE A 17 -6.83 -2.56 -15.29
N GLY A 18 -6.64 -1.39 -15.91
CA GLY A 18 -7.49 -0.90 -16.99
C GLY A 18 -8.93 -0.59 -16.58
N GLY A 19 -9.18 -0.43 -15.27
CA GLY A 19 -10.50 -0.18 -14.67
C GLY A 19 -10.89 1.30 -14.64
N GLY A 20 -11.77 1.67 -13.71
CA GLY A 20 -12.38 2.99 -13.64
C GLY A 20 -11.42 4.14 -13.35
N LEU A 21 -10.24 3.85 -12.78
CA LEU A 21 -9.20 4.84 -12.48
C LEU A 21 -8.18 5.04 -13.61
N LEU A 22 -8.22 4.22 -14.68
CA LEU A 22 -7.31 4.33 -15.83
C LEU A 22 -7.16 5.76 -16.38
N PRO A 23 -8.22 6.60 -16.47
CA PRO A 23 -8.08 7.95 -17.01
C PRO A 23 -7.19 8.90 -16.19
N LEU A 24 -6.78 8.52 -14.98
CA LEU A 24 -5.98 9.35 -14.08
C LEU A 24 -4.57 8.82 -13.90
N THR A 25 -3.61 9.75 -13.92
CA THR A 25 -2.20 9.46 -13.60
C THR A 25 -2.02 9.27 -12.09
N ALA A 26 -0.91 8.65 -11.68
CA ALA A 26 -0.61 8.48 -10.25
C ALA A 26 -0.58 9.83 -9.48
N PRO A 27 0.01 10.92 -10.00
CA PRO A 27 -0.08 12.23 -9.34
C PRO A 27 -1.51 12.78 -9.19
N GLN A 28 -2.39 12.54 -10.16
CA GLN A 28 -3.79 12.98 -10.06
C GLN A 28 -4.54 12.21 -8.97
N LEU A 29 -4.32 10.89 -8.86
CA LEU A 29 -4.84 10.09 -7.76
C LEU A 29 -4.27 10.57 -6.41
N GLY A 30 -2.96 10.82 -6.37
CA GLY A 30 -2.27 11.40 -5.21
C GLY A 30 -2.90 12.72 -4.77
N ALA A 31 -3.19 13.62 -5.70
CA ALA A 31 -3.81 14.91 -5.42
C ALA A 31 -5.19 14.77 -4.76
N VAL A 32 -6.01 13.80 -5.21
CA VAL A 32 -7.32 13.51 -4.60
C VAL A 32 -7.15 13.09 -3.14
N ALA A 33 -6.28 12.11 -2.87
CA ALA A 33 -6.02 11.62 -1.51
C ALA A 33 -5.45 12.73 -0.61
N MET A 34 -4.46 13.49 -1.09
CA MET A 34 -3.85 14.60 -0.36
C MET A 34 -4.87 15.68 0.00
N LYS A 35 -5.68 16.12 -0.96
CA LYS A 35 -6.72 17.14 -0.75
C LYS A 35 -7.68 16.70 0.35
N ALA A 36 -8.18 15.47 0.27
CA ALA A 36 -9.12 14.92 1.23
C ALA A 36 -8.50 14.77 2.63
N ALA A 37 -7.24 14.32 2.73
CA ALA A 37 -6.54 14.21 4.01
C ALA A 37 -6.36 15.59 4.67
N ILE A 38 -5.95 16.61 3.91
CA ILE A 38 -5.80 17.99 4.43
C ILE A 38 -7.15 18.55 4.88
N GLU A 39 -8.21 18.36 4.09
CA GLU A 39 -9.57 18.82 4.42
C GLU A 39 -10.11 18.13 5.68
N ARG A 40 -9.92 16.81 5.81
CA ARG A 40 -10.30 16.03 7.01
C ARG A 40 -9.48 16.42 8.25
N ALA A 41 -8.24 16.85 8.09
CA ALA A 41 -7.43 17.38 9.19
C ALA A 41 -7.90 18.77 9.66
N GLY A 42 -8.66 19.50 8.85
CA GLY A 42 -9.13 20.84 9.20
C GLY A 42 -8.00 21.89 9.28
N ILE A 43 -6.89 21.68 8.57
CA ILE A 43 -5.73 22.58 8.56
C ILE A 43 -5.62 23.35 7.23
N LYS A 44 -4.81 24.42 7.22
CA LYS A 44 -4.50 25.13 5.97
C LYS A 44 -3.47 24.34 5.19
N ARG A 45 -3.57 24.41 3.86
CA ARG A 45 -2.57 23.82 2.95
C ARG A 45 -1.15 24.38 3.20
N SER A 46 -1.06 25.64 3.64
CA SER A 46 0.19 26.31 4.04
C SER A 46 0.76 25.85 5.38
N ASP A 47 0.01 25.08 6.17
CA ASP A 47 0.53 24.51 7.41
C ASP A 47 1.44 23.29 7.14
N ILE A 48 1.33 22.68 5.95
CA ILE A 48 2.17 21.55 5.52
C ILE A 48 3.61 22.02 5.27
N GLN A 49 4.56 21.44 5.99
CA GLN A 49 5.98 21.79 5.90
C GLN A 49 6.77 20.87 4.97
N GLU A 50 6.28 19.65 4.72
CA GLU A 50 6.89 18.71 3.78
C GLU A 50 5.86 17.71 3.24
N VAL A 51 6.02 17.28 1.99
CA VAL A 51 5.22 16.23 1.36
C VAL A 51 6.09 15.04 0.95
N LEU A 52 5.80 13.86 1.47
CA LEU A 52 6.52 12.63 1.20
C LEU A 52 5.57 11.59 0.63
N MET A 53 5.77 11.14 -0.60
CA MET A 53 4.92 10.06 -1.15
C MET A 53 5.73 8.96 -1.82
N GLY A 54 5.25 7.74 -1.63
CA GLY A 54 5.70 6.58 -2.37
C GLY A 54 5.18 6.58 -3.82
N ASN A 55 6.06 6.28 -4.78
CA ASN A 55 5.68 5.94 -6.15
C ASN A 55 6.77 5.01 -6.73
N VAL A 56 6.36 3.87 -7.31
CA VAL A 56 7.32 2.86 -7.80
C VAL A 56 7.55 3.03 -9.29
N ILE A 57 6.47 3.01 -10.07
CA ILE A 57 6.57 3.02 -11.54
C ILE A 57 6.46 4.48 -12.00
N SER A 58 7.59 5.18 -11.97
CA SER A 58 7.65 6.62 -12.30
C SER A 58 7.88 6.90 -13.80
N ALA A 59 8.09 5.87 -14.62
CA ALA A 59 8.35 6.05 -16.03
C ALA A 59 7.15 6.67 -16.76
N GLY A 60 7.40 7.70 -17.57
CA GLY A 60 6.35 8.40 -18.32
C GLY A 60 5.52 9.40 -17.51
N ILE A 61 5.64 9.44 -16.17
CA ILE A 61 4.90 10.38 -15.31
C ILE A 61 5.42 11.82 -15.42
N GLY A 62 6.67 12.00 -15.84
CA GLY A 62 7.34 13.31 -15.88
C GLY A 62 8.11 13.64 -14.60
N GLN A 63 8.66 14.85 -14.53
CA GLN A 63 9.53 15.25 -13.42
C GLN A 63 8.75 15.41 -12.11
N ALA A 64 9.39 15.00 -11.01
CA ALA A 64 8.90 15.19 -9.64
C ALA A 64 7.41 14.82 -9.44
N PRO A 65 7.03 13.54 -9.58
CA PRO A 65 5.64 13.09 -9.44
C PRO A 65 4.94 13.60 -8.17
N VAL A 66 5.66 13.61 -7.04
CA VAL A 66 5.09 14.11 -5.77
C VAL A 66 4.82 15.61 -5.81
N THR A 67 5.71 16.41 -6.42
CA THR A 67 5.46 17.84 -6.64
C THR A 67 4.22 18.05 -7.51
N GLN A 68 4.05 17.24 -8.57
CA GLN A 68 2.85 17.32 -9.42
C GLN A 68 1.57 17.09 -8.60
N ALA A 69 1.55 16.05 -7.75
CA ALA A 69 0.41 15.72 -6.88
C ALA A 69 0.16 16.81 -5.83
N MET A 70 1.23 17.30 -5.20
CA MET A 70 1.22 18.34 -4.17
C MET A 70 0.60 19.64 -4.70
N LEU A 71 1.07 20.12 -5.86
CA LEU A 71 0.56 21.33 -6.49
C LEU A 71 -0.91 21.16 -6.91
N ALA A 72 -1.26 20.00 -7.46
CA ALA A 72 -2.65 19.68 -7.82
C ALA A 72 -3.58 19.58 -6.59
N ALA A 73 -3.06 19.21 -5.41
CA ALA A 73 -3.79 19.26 -4.14
C ALA A 73 -3.90 20.69 -3.56
N GLY A 74 -3.22 21.67 -4.17
CA GLY A 74 -3.20 23.08 -3.79
C GLY A 74 -2.21 23.42 -2.67
N VAL A 75 -1.29 22.51 -2.32
CA VAL A 75 -0.22 22.80 -1.36
C VAL A 75 0.75 23.80 -2.00
N PRO A 76 1.23 24.83 -1.26
CA PRO A 76 2.09 25.87 -1.82
C PRO A 76 3.35 25.30 -2.50
N ASP A 77 3.79 25.98 -3.56
CA ASP A 77 5.02 25.65 -4.29
C ASP A 77 6.31 25.90 -3.50
N THR A 78 6.21 26.60 -2.36
CA THR A 78 7.28 26.75 -1.38
C THR A 78 7.47 25.54 -0.47
N THR A 79 6.51 24.59 -0.45
CA THR A 79 6.60 23.38 0.38
C THR A 79 7.49 22.33 -0.31
N PRO A 80 8.55 21.83 0.34
CA PRO A 80 9.40 20.78 -0.23
C PRO A 80 8.63 19.46 -0.38
N SER A 81 8.97 18.69 -1.41
CA SER A 81 8.41 17.35 -1.58
C SER A 81 9.41 16.33 -2.12
N THR A 82 9.25 15.08 -1.73
CA THR A 82 10.15 13.98 -2.11
C THR A 82 9.37 12.75 -2.57
N THR A 83 9.80 12.19 -3.71
CA THR A 83 9.34 10.88 -4.21
C THR A 83 10.19 9.78 -3.59
N ILE A 84 9.55 8.79 -2.99
CA ILE A 84 10.24 7.66 -2.35
C ILE A 84 9.92 6.39 -3.12
N ASN A 85 10.95 5.60 -3.44
CA ASN A 85 10.79 4.27 -4.00
C ASN A 85 11.48 3.24 -3.11
N LYS A 86 10.66 2.45 -2.42
CA LYS A 86 11.01 1.19 -1.72
C LYS A 86 10.05 0.09 -2.18
N VAL A 87 9.75 0.06 -3.48
CA VAL A 87 8.77 -0.83 -4.14
C VAL A 87 7.43 -0.81 -3.36
N CYS A 88 6.85 -1.96 -3.00
CA CYS A 88 5.57 -2.04 -2.30
C CYS A 88 5.54 -1.28 -0.96
N ALA A 89 6.71 -1.15 -0.29
CA ALA A 89 6.82 -0.48 1.00
C ALA A 89 6.95 1.05 0.88
N SER A 90 6.97 1.62 -0.33
CA SER A 90 7.22 3.05 -0.56
C SER A 90 6.30 3.95 0.26
N GLY A 91 5.00 3.68 0.26
CA GLY A 91 4.03 4.49 1.00
C GLY A 91 4.23 4.43 2.51
N MET A 92 4.57 3.26 3.06
CA MET A 92 4.88 3.14 4.49
C MET A 92 6.20 3.82 4.83
N LYS A 93 7.21 3.71 3.95
CA LYS A 93 8.51 4.36 4.13
C LYS A 93 8.39 5.87 4.14
N ALA A 94 7.49 6.44 3.33
CA ALA A 94 7.16 7.86 3.37
C ALA A 94 6.62 8.31 4.74
N ILE A 95 5.72 7.51 5.34
CA ILE A 95 5.21 7.77 6.69
C ILE A 95 6.34 7.71 7.72
N MET A 96 7.24 6.72 7.62
CA MET A 96 8.38 6.60 8.53
C MET A 96 9.31 7.82 8.46
N ILE A 97 9.66 8.28 7.26
CA ILE A 97 10.54 9.45 7.08
C ILE A 97 9.84 10.71 7.60
N GLY A 98 8.54 10.87 7.33
CA GLY A 98 7.75 11.98 7.87
C GLY A 98 7.74 11.99 9.40
N ALA A 99 7.49 10.83 10.02
CA ALA A 99 7.54 10.68 11.47
C ALA A 99 8.93 11.01 12.03
N GLN A 100 10.01 10.53 11.40
CA GLN A 100 11.39 10.83 11.80
C GLN A 100 11.66 12.34 11.76
N SER A 101 11.23 13.03 10.70
CA SER A 101 11.42 14.49 10.58
C SER A 101 10.74 15.25 11.74
N ILE A 102 9.55 14.79 12.16
CA ILE A 102 8.81 15.39 13.27
C ILE A 102 9.49 15.07 14.60
N GLN A 103 9.89 13.81 14.82
CA GLN A 103 10.58 13.37 16.04
C GLN A 103 11.88 14.13 16.32
N LEU A 104 12.61 14.47 15.25
CA LEU A 104 13.84 15.26 15.27
C LEU A 104 13.59 16.78 15.42
N GLY A 105 12.33 17.22 15.35
CA GLY A 105 11.96 18.63 15.45
C GLY A 105 12.24 19.46 14.20
N ILE A 106 12.47 18.80 13.05
CA ILE A 106 12.68 19.47 11.75
C ILE A 106 11.34 20.01 11.22
N ASN A 107 10.30 19.20 11.30
CA ASN A 107 8.93 19.56 10.92
C ASN A 107 7.97 19.35 12.11
N ASP A 108 6.77 19.92 11.99
CA ASP A 108 5.64 19.73 12.89
C ASP A 108 4.40 19.21 12.16
N VAL A 109 4.26 19.48 10.85
CA VAL A 109 3.15 18.98 10.02
C VAL A 109 3.70 18.44 8.70
N VAL A 110 3.50 17.15 8.46
CA VAL A 110 3.98 16.45 7.26
C VAL A 110 2.83 15.72 6.60
N LEU A 111 2.72 15.84 5.28
CA LEU A 111 1.80 15.01 4.48
C LEU A 111 2.56 13.81 3.96
N ALA A 112 2.13 12.60 4.32
CA ALA A 112 2.83 11.37 3.97
C ALA A 112 1.89 10.32 3.36
N GLY A 113 2.40 9.46 2.49
CA GLY A 113 1.57 8.43 1.87
C GLY A 113 2.19 7.79 0.63
N GLY A 114 1.36 7.38 -0.33
CA GLY A 114 1.81 6.85 -1.60
C GLY A 114 0.75 6.89 -2.70
N MET A 115 1.19 6.69 -3.94
CA MET A 115 0.35 6.74 -5.13
C MET A 115 0.95 5.86 -6.24
N GLU A 116 0.07 5.18 -6.97
CA GLU A 116 0.44 4.35 -8.10
C GLU A 116 -0.67 4.34 -9.15
N SER A 117 -0.29 4.28 -10.43
CA SER A 117 -1.19 4.01 -11.54
C SER A 117 -0.50 3.02 -12.45
N MET A 118 -0.63 1.73 -12.12
CA MET A 118 -0.02 0.65 -12.87
C MET A 118 -0.62 0.54 -14.27
N SER A 119 -1.91 0.89 -14.43
CA SER A 119 -2.59 0.95 -15.73
C SER A 119 -1.99 1.96 -16.71
N ASN A 120 -1.32 3.00 -16.20
CA ASN A 120 -0.70 4.04 -17.01
C ASN A 120 0.79 3.80 -17.28
N ALA A 121 1.36 2.70 -16.77
CA ALA A 121 2.76 2.37 -17.01
C ALA A 121 3.01 2.10 -18.51
N PRO A 122 4.00 2.76 -19.12
CA PRO A 122 4.29 2.57 -20.53
C PRO A 122 5.11 1.29 -20.77
N TYR A 123 5.15 0.86 -22.03
CA TYR A 123 6.14 -0.10 -22.50
C TYR A 123 7.47 0.59 -22.84
N TYR A 124 8.58 -0.14 -22.71
CA TYR A 124 9.93 0.33 -22.98
C TYR A 124 10.55 -0.28 -24.23
N LEU A 125 11.31 0.54 -24.95
CA LEU A 125 12.16 0.15 -26.06
C LEU A 125 13.62 0.48 -25.71
N MET A 126 14.27 -0.40 -24.95
CA MET A 126 15.54 -0.11 -24.26
C MET A 126 16.72 0.24 -25.20
N LYS A 127 16.66 -0.19 -26.46
CA LYS A 127 17.75 0.02 -27.44
C LYS A 127 17.53 1.24 -28.34
N GLU A 128 16.34 1.85 -28.36
CA GLU A 128 15.97 2.83 -29.38
C GLU A 128 16.66 4.19 -29.23
N ARG A 129 17.22 4.50 -28.05
CA ARG A 129 18.00 5.74 -27.88
C ARG A 129 19.14 5.87 -28.89
N PHE A 130 19.76 4.76 -29.28
CA PHE A 130 20.86 4.72 -30.25
C PHE A 130 20.60 3.75 -31.42
N GLY A 131 19.39 3.19 -31.50
CA GLY A 131 18.98 2.18 -32.48
C GLY A 131 19.50 0.77 -32.18
N ALA A 132 18.74 -0.24 -32.62
CA ALA A 132 19.10 -1.66 -32.46
C ALA A 132 20.21 -2.15 -33.43
N LYS A 133 20.69 -1.28 -34.34
CA LYS A 133 21.63 -1.54 -35.45
C LYS A 133 21.16 -2.62 -36.45
N LEU A 134 21.01 -3.87 -36.03
CA LEU A 134 20.55 -5.01 -36.83
C LEU A 134 20.05 -6.12 -35.89
N GLY A 135 18.88 -6.73 -36.19
CA GLY A 135 18.29 -7.83 -35.42
C GLY A 135 16.95 -7.47 -34.77
N HIS A 136 16.32 -8.44 -34.08
CA HIS A 136 15.03 -8.23 -33.42
C HIS A 136 15.15 -7.34 -32.17
N GLY A 137 14.16 -6.48 -31.97
CA GLY A 137 13.96 -5.69 -30.75
C GLY A 137 13.02 -6.40 -29.77
N LYS A 138 13.11 -6.02 -28.49
CA LYS A 138 12.19 -6.44 -27.43
C LYS A 138 11.47 -5.20 -26.90
N VAL A 139 10.15 -5.28 -26.82
CA VAL A 139 9.31 -4.32 -26.09
C VAL A 139 9.15 -4.88 -24.67
N GLU A 140 9.58 -4.12 -23.66
CA GLU A 140 9.50 -4.55 -22.26
C GLU A 140 8.32 -3.87 -21.56
N ASP A 141 7.52 -4.63 -20.81
CA ASP A 141 6.41 -4.10 -20.02
C ASP A 141 6.94 -3.37 -18.79
N GLY A 142 6.58 -2.09 -18.61
CA GLY A 142 7.08 -1.26 -17.51
C GLY A 142 6.59 -1.71 -16.14
N VAL A 143 5.36 -2.26 -16.04
CA VAL A 143 4.83 -2.80 -14.78
C VAL A 143 5.68 -3.98 -14.32
N ILE A 144 5.94 -4.91 -15.24
CA ILE A 144 6.74 -6.09 -14.94
C ILE A 144 8.16 -5.67 -14.63
N LYS A 145 8.77 -4.84 -15.49
CA LYS A 145 10.19 -4.49 -15.42
C LYS A 145 10.56 -3.79 -14.12
N ASP A 146 9.79 -2.78 -13.72
CA ASP A 146 10.16 -1.90 -12.60
C ASP A 146 9.43 -2.26 -11.30
N GLY A 147 8.33 -3.03 -11.38
CA GLY A 147 7.50 -3.37 -10.22
C GLY A 147 7.54 -4.84 -9.81
N LEU A 148 7.59 -5.78 -10.77
CA LEU A 148 7.24 -7.20 -10.52
C LEU A 148 8.33 -8.21 -10.91
N TRP A 149 9.52 -7.75 -11.30
CA TRP A 149 10.64 -8.62 -11.68
C TRP A 149 11.77 -8.60 -10.66
N ASP A 150 12.30 -9.79 -10.34
CA ASP A 150 13.51 -9.93 -9.54
C ASP A 150 14.73 -9.85 -10.46
N PRO A 151 15.54 -8.78 -10.43
CA PRO A 151 16.68 -8.65 -11.33
C PRO A 151 17.83 -9.61 -10.98
N TYR A 152 17.83 -10.20 -9.79
CA TYR A 152 18.91 -11.05 -9.31
C TYR A 152 18.72 -12.51 -9.69
N GLY A 153 17.49 -13.03 -9.53
CA GLY A 153 17.10 -14.39 -9.90
C GLY A 153 16.45 -14.51 -11.27
N ASP A 154 16.34 -13.40 -12.03
CA ASP A 154 15.70 -13.30 -13.34
C ASP A 154 14.33 -14.01 -13.40
N LYS A 155 13.45 -13.66 -12.45
CA LYS A 155 12.15 -14.32 -12.26
C LYS A 155 11.08 -13.35 -11.78
N HIS A 156 9.83 -13.68 -12.06
CA HIS A 156 8.68 -12.89 -11.58
C HIS A 156 8.53 -13.02 -10.05
N MET A 157 8.02 -11.98 -9.37
CA MET A 157 7.73 -12.03 -7.91
C MET A 157 6.86 -13.23 -7.52
N GLY A 158 5.94 -13.62 -8.41
CA GLY A 158 5.10 -14.80 -8.24
C GLY A 158 5.88 -16.12 -8.14
N SER A 159 7.00 -16.25 -8.85
CA SER A 159 7.87 -17.43 -8.75
C SER A 159 8.57 -17.51 -7.39
N CYS A 160 8.90 -16.37 -6.77
CA CYS A 160 9.36 -16.34 -5.38
C CYS A 160 8.24 -16.74 -4.40
N GLY A 161 6.99 -16.35 -4.69
CA GLY A 161 5.79 -16.85 -4.01
C GLY A 161 5.67 -18.37 -4.05
N GLU A 162 5.87 -18.98 -5.22
CA GLU A 162 5.84 -20.45 -5.37
C GLU A 162 6.93 -21.13 -4.54
N THR A 163 8.13 -20.55 -4.47
CA THR A 163 9.20 -21.03 -3.58
C THR A 163 8.74 -20.99 -2.12
N CYS A 164 8.14 -19.89 -1.68
CA CYS A 164 7.60 -19.79 -0.33
C CYS A 164 6.53 -20.86 -0.04
N ALA A 165 5.58 -21.06 -0.96
CA ALA A 165 4.53 -22.07 -0.80
C ALA A 165 5.10 -23.48 -0.63
N ARG A 166 6.06 -23.85 -1.48
CA ARG A 166 6.72 -25.17 -1.45
C ARG A 166 7.51 -25.39 -0.16
N GLU A 167 8.34 -24.43 0.24
CA GLU A 167 9.22 -24.57 1.41
C GLU A 167 8.43 -24.56 2.73
N TYR A 168 7.37 -23.76 2.83
CA TYR A 168 6.50 -23.73 4.01
C TYR A 168 5.42 -24.81 4.00
N LYS A 169 5.32 -25.57 2.90
CA LYS A 169 4.36 -26.64 2.64
C LYS A 169 2.91 -26.17 2.71
N PHE A 170 2.63 -24.98 2.20
CA PHE A 170 1.26 -24.52 2.01
C PHE A 170 0.68 -25.13 0.75
N SER A 171 -0.46 -25.80 0.89
CA SER A 171 -1.15 -26.37 -0.24
C SER A 171 -1.83 -25.28 -1.09
N ARG A 172 -2.28 -25.66 -2.28
CA ARG A 172 -3.16 -24.83 -3.10
C ARG A 172 -4.46 -24.49 -2.34
N GLU A 173 -5.03 -25.46 -1.64
CA GLU A 173 -6.27 -25.29 -0.88
C GLU A 173 -6.11 -24.29 0.28
N ASP A 174 -4.97 -24.30 0.98
CA ASP A 174 -4.69 -23.31 2.04
C ASP A 174 -4.73 -21.88 1.49
N GLN A 175 -4.09 -21.66 0.33
CA GLN A 175 -4.01 -20.36 -0.32
C GLN A 175 -5.36 -19.91 -0.87
N ASP A 176 -6.12 -20.82 -1.50
CA ASP A 176 -7.45 -20.52 -2.02
C ASP A 176 -8.45 -20.23 -0.89
N ASN A 177 -8.42 -20.99 0.20
CA ASN A 177 -9.26 -20.75 1.36
C ASN A 177 -8.95 -19.40 2.02
N TYR A 178 -7.66 -19.05 2.12
CA TYR A 178 -7.25 -17.73 2.59
C TYR A 178 -7.81 -16.62 1.68
N ALA A 179 -7.64 -16.76 0.36
CA ALA A 179 -8.11 -15.78 -0.62
C ALA A 179 -9.63 -15.58 -0.54
N ILE A 180 -10.40 -16.67 -0.53
CA ILE A 180 -11.87 -16.65 -0.41
C ILE A 180 -12.29 -15.87 0.84
N GLU A 181 -11.62 -16.09 1.96
CA GLU A 181 -11.92 -15.38 3.20
C GLU A 181 -11.53 -13.89 3.13
N SER A 182 -10.41 -13.54 2.50
CA SER A 182 -10.03 -12.14 2.23
C SER A 182 -11.14 -11.42 1.42
N TYR A 183 -11.66 -12.06 0.37
CA TYR A 183 -12.77 -11.53 -0.43
C TYR A 183 -14.07 -11.37 0.38
N ARG A 184 -14.44 -12.36 1.19
CA ARG A 184 -15.63 -12.30 2.05
C ARG A 184 -15.54 -11.15 3.04
N ARG A 185 -14.39 -10.96 3.67
CA ARG A 185 -14.15 -9.89 4.65
C ARG A 185 -14.15 -8.51 4.00
N ALA A 186 -13.54 -8.37 2.83
CA ALA A 186 -13.59 -7.13 2.05
C ALA A 186 -15.03 -6.76 1.69
N ALA A 187 -15.81 -7.73 1.20
CA ALA A 187 -17.23 -7.50 0.87
C ALA A 187 -18.07 -7.12 2.09
N GLU A 188 -17.84 -7.77 3.23
CA GLU A 188 -18.54 -7.46 4.48
C GLU A 188 -18.14 -6.09 5.04
N ALA A 189 -16.85 -5.72 4.94
CA ALA A 189 -16.38 -4.39 5.36
C ALA A 189 -16.97 -3.27 4.50
N TRP A 190 -17.05 -3.46 3.17
CA TRP A 190 -17.74 -2.54 2.26
C TRP A 190 -19.23 -2.43 2.57
N LYS A 191 -19.92 -3.57 2.73
CA LYS A 191 -21.34 -3.63 3.07
C LYS A 191 -21.66 -2.93 4.39
N ASN A 192 -20.78 -3.04 5.39
CA ASN A 192 -20.93 -2.38 6.68
C ASN A 192 -20.44 -0.92 6.71
N GLY A 193 -19.93 -0.40 5.59
CA GLY A 193 -19.44 0.98 5.47
C GLY A 193 -18.17 1.26 6.28
N TRP A 194 -17.38 0.25 6.63
CA TRP A 194 -16.18 0.41 7.46
C TRP A 194 -15.02 1.12 6.73
N PHE A 195 -15.12 1.28 5.42
CA PHE A 195 -14.16 2.05 4.63
C PHE A 195 -14.57 3.52 4.43
N ASN A 196 -15.75 3.94 4.89
CA ASN A 196 -16.29 5.28 4.65
C ASN A 196 -15.42 6.41 5.22
N ASP A 197 -14.72 6.13 6.32
CA ASP A 197 -13.83 7.11 6.96
C ASP A 197 -12.48 7.26 6.24
N GLU A 198 -12.05 6.23 5.50
CA GLU A 198 -10.77 6.25 4.78
C GLU A 198 -10.94 6.57 3.28
N VAL A 199 -11.98 6.11 2.61
CA VAL A 199 -12.16 6.31 1.15
C VAL A 199 -12.71 7.69 0.82
N VAL A 200 -12.16 8.32 -0.22
CA VAL A 200 -12.73 9.51 -0.88
C VAL A 200 -13.08 9.17 -2.33
N PRO A 201 -14.32 9.42 -2.78
CA PRO A 201 -14.71 9.15 -4.17
C PRO A 201 -13.88 9.96 -5.17
N VAL A 202 -13.61 9.34 -6.32
CA VAL A 202 -12.87 9.93 -7.44
C VAL A 202 -13.83 10.27 -8.57
N SER A 203 -13.86 11.53 -8.99
CA SER A 203 -14.66 11.98 -10.13
C SER A 203 -13.83 11.94 -11.41
N ILE A 204 -14.32 11.20 -12.42
CA ILE A 204 -13.71 11.03 -13.73
C ILE A 204 -14.42 11.92 -14.74
N PRO A 205 -13.79 13.02 -15.22
CA PRO A 205 -14.40 13.93 -16.18
C PRO A 205 -14.81 13.21 -17.47
N GLN A 206 -16.01 13.49 -17.96
CA GLN A 206 -16.51 12.97 -19.22
C GLN A 206 -16.49 14.05 -20.29
N ARG A 207 -16.24 13.66 -21.55
CA ARG A 207 -16.33 14.61 -22.69
C ARG A 207 -17.74 15.19 -22.84
N LYS A 208 -18.77 14.42 -22.46
CA LYS A 208 -20.19 14.81 -22.44
C LYS A 208 -20.87 14.14 -21.26
N GLY A 209 -21.75 14.86 -20.58
CA GLY A 209 -22.50 14.36 -19.41
C GLY A 209 -21.78 14.59 -18.08
N ASP A 210 -22.41 14.11 -17.01
CA ASP A 210 -21.89 14.23 -15.65
C ASP A 210 -20.63 13.36 -15.44
N PRO A 211 -19.73 13.73 -14.53
CA PRO A 211 -18.57 12.91 -14.18
C PRO A 211 -19.00 11.51 -13.70
N ILE A 212 -18.23 10.49 -14.09
CA ILE A 212 -18.37 9.15 -13.49
C ILE A 212 -17.71 9.20 -12.13
N VAL A 213 -18.41 8.79 -11.08
CA VAL A 213 -17.88 8.75 -9.71
C VAL A 213 -17.50 7.32 -9.37
N ILE A 214 -16.23 7.08 -9.11
CA ILE A 214 -15.72 5.82 -8.56
C ILE A 214 -15.64 6.00 -7.05
N SER A 215 -16.44 5.25 -6.29
CA SER A 215 -16.57 5.39 -4.83
C SER A 215 -16.21 4.14 -4.05
N GLU A 216 -16.04 2.99 -4.71
CA GLU A 216 -15.75 1.71 -4.09
C GLU A 216 -14.57 1.01 -4.75
N ASP A 217 -13.87 0.16 -3.98
CA ASP A 217 -12.79 -0.68 -4.52
C ASP A 217 -13.36 -1.64 -5.57
N GLU A 218 -12.71 -1.80 -6.71
CA GLU A 218 -13.37 -2.48 -7.84
C GLU A 218 -13.32 -4.01 -7.77
N ASP A 219 -12.28 -4.59 -7.15
CA ASP A 219 -11.97 -6.01 -7.33
C ASP A 219 -12.67 -6.95 -6.35
N TYR A 220 -12.98 -6.50 -5.13
CA TYR A 220 -13.55 -7.35 -4.09
C TYR A 220 -14.89 -8.00 -4.49
N SER A 221 -15.64 -7.35 -5.38
CA SER A 221 -16.96 -7.79 -5.84
C SER A 221 -16.91 -8.68 -7.09
N LYS A 222 -15.75 -8.82 -7.74
CA LYS A 222 -15.60 -9.53 -9.03
C LYS A 222 -15.28 -11.02 -8.89
N VAL A 223 -14.96 -11.49 -7.68
CA VAL A 223 -14.59 -12.89 -7.44
C VAL A 223 -15.72 -13.85 -7.77
N LYS A 224 -15.38 -14.95 -8.44
CA LYS A 224 -16.29 -16.07 -8.69
C LYS A 224 -15.84 -17.24 -7.82
N PHE A 225 -16.43 -17.34 -6.63
CA PHE A 225 -16.00 -18.28 -5.58
C PHE A 225 -15.94 -19.73 -6.04
N ASP A 226 -16.91 -20.15 -6.86
CA ASP A 226 -16.99 -21.47 -7.47
C ASP A 226 -15.83 -21.77 -8.43
N LYS A 227 -15.25 -20.73 -9.04
CA LYS A 227 -14.13 -20.85 -9.97
C LYS A 227 -12.77 -20.87 -9.30
N VAL A 228 -12.63 -20.36 -8.07
CA VAL A 228 -11.33 -20.23 -7.39
C VAL A 228 -10.52 -21.54 -7.41
N PRO A 229 -11.07 -22.72 -7.03
CA PRO A 229 -10.32 -23.98 -7.03
C PRO A 229 -9.93 -24.47 -8.43
N THR A 230 -10.62 -23.99 -9.47
CA THR A 230 -10.45 -24.44 -10.86
C THR A 230 -9.39 -23.64 -11.64
N LEU A 231 -8.93 -22.51 -11.10
CA LEU A 231 -7.98 -21.66 -11.80
C LEU A 231 -6.63 -22.35 -11.95
N ALA A 232 -6.04 -22.19 -13.13
CA ALA A 232 -4.69 -22.65 -13.42
C ALA A 232 -3.65 -21.78 -12.69
N PRO A 233 -2.53 -22.38 -12.25
CA PRO A 233 -1.37 -21.63 -11.78
C PRO A 233 -0.84 -20.64 -12.83
N VAL A 234 -0.35 -19.48 -12.38
CA VAL A 234 0.10 -18.38 -13.27
C VAL A 234 1.61 -18.41 -13.50
N PHE A 235 2.41 -18.72 -12.47
CA PHE A 235 3.86 -18.50 -12.50
C PHE A 235 4.68 -19.77 -12.71
N ASP A 236 4.14 -20.93 -12.33
CA ASP A 236 4.73 -22.25 -12.53
C ASP A 236 3.60 -23.23 -12.87
N LYS A 237 3.77 -24.09 -13.88
CA LYS A 237 2.77 -25.09 -14.27
C LYS A 237 2.46 -26.09 -13.15
N ALA A 238 3.44 -26.38 -12.30
CA ALA A 238 3.27 -27.23 -11.13
C ALA A 238 3.04 -26.41 -9.84
N GLY A 239 2.83 -25.11 -9.99
CA GLY A 239 2.66 -24.16 -8.90
C GLY A 239 1.28 -24.18 -8.26
N THR A 240 1.11 -23.29 -7.30
CA THR A 240 -0.08 -23.15 -6.45
C THR A 240 -0.66 -21.74 -6.49
N ILE A 241 0.08 -20.76 -7.00
CA ILE A 241 -0.36 -19.38 -7.10
C ILE A 241 -1.17 -19.17 -8.37
N THR A 242 -2.37 -18.64 -8.19
CA THR A 242 -3.33 -18.32 -9.25
C THR A 242 -3.72 -16.85 -9.23
N ALA A 243 -4.45 -16.42 -10.26
CA ALA A 243 -5.02 -15.07 -10.29
C ALA A 243 -6.02 -14.78 -9.15
N ALA A 244 -6.60 -15.81 -8.49
CA ALA A 244 -7.52 -15.59 -7.38
C ALA A 244 -6.83 -15.48 -6.02
N ASN A 245 -5.67 -16.10 -5.85
CA ASN A 245 -4.94 -16.12 -4.58
C ASN A 245 -3.68 -15.24 -4.58
N ALA A 246 -3.47 -14.49 -5.66
CA ALA A 246 -2.53 -13.38 -5.77
C ALA A 246 -3.28 -12.04 -5.74
N SER A 247 -2.62 -10.98 -5.29
CA SER A 247 -3.14 -9.63 -5.51
C SER A 247 -3.11 -9.25 -7.00
N ASN A 248 -4.04 -8.39 -7.40
CA ASN A 248 -4.12 -7.87 -8.76
C ASN A 248 -3.14 -6.73 -9.01
N ILE A 249 -3.05 -6.32 -10.27
CA ILE A 249 -2.45 -5.06 -10.68
C ILE A 249 -3.50 -3.98 -10.51
N ASN A 250 -3.16 -2.86 -9.86
CA ASN A 250 -4.14 -1.88 -9.43
C ASN A 250 -3.63 -0.45 -9.44
N ASP A 251 -4.58 0.49 -9.47
CA ASP A 251 -4.34 1.92 -9.37
C ASP A 251 -4.91 2.45 -8.06
N GLY A 252 -4.24 3.43 -7.45
CA GLY A 252 -4.75 4.08 -6.24
C GLY A 252 -3.74 4.96 -5.53
N ALA A 253 -4.23 5.78 -4.61
CA ALA A 253 -3.42 6.62 -3.76
C ALA A 253 -3.94 6.66 -2.32
N SER A 254 -3.06 6.98 -1.38
CA SER A 254 -3.32 7.06 0.05
C SER A 254 -2.45 8.16 0.64
N ALA A 255 -3.04 9.15 1.30
CA ALA A 255 -2.33 10.21 2.03
C ALA A 255 -2.83 10.35 3.48
N MET A 256 -1.94 10.75 4.38
CA MET A 256 -2.25 11.06 5.77
C MET A 256 -1.48 12.28 6.24
N VAL A 257 -2.09 13.04 7.17
CA VAL A 257 -1.43 14.16 7.82
C VAL A 257 -0.83 13.67 9.14
N LEU A 258 0.48 13.83 9.26
CA LEU A 258 1.25 13.61 10.48
C LEU A 258 1.47 14.94 11.19
N MET A 259 1.38 14.92 12.51
CA MET A 259 1.54 16.12 13.33
C MET A 259 2.32 15.84 14.61
N SER A 260 3.15 16.78 15.04
CA SER A 260 3.68 16.75 16.41
C SER A 260 2.56 16.94 17.42
N LYS A 261 2.71 16.38 18.63
CA LYS A 261 1.75 16.58 19.72
C LYS A 261 1.49 18.07 19.97
N GLU A 262 2.57 18.83 20.09
CA GLU A 262 2.54 20.24 20.44
C GLU A 262 1.79 21.05 19.38
N LYS A 263 1.98 20.72 18.10
CA LYS A 263 1.27 21.38 17.01
C LYS A 263 -0.19 20.98 16.93
N ALA A 264 -0.52 19.71 17.18
CA ALA A 264 -1.91 19.25 17.25
C ALA A 264 -2.66 19.95 18.39
N ASP A 265 -2.06 20.03 19.58
CA ASP A 265 -2.61 20.76 20.73
C ASP A 265 -2.79 22.26 20.41
N ALA A 266 -1.77 22.90 19.82
CA ALA A 266 -1.80 24.33 19.49
C ALA A 266 -2.87 24.69 18.44
N LEU A 267 -3.17 23.77 17.52
CA LEU A 267 -4.20 23.95 16.50
C LEU A 267 -5.58 23.42 16.93
N GLY A 268 -5.70 22.81 18.13
CA GLY A 268 -6.95 22.18 18.59
C GLY A 268 -7.37 20.96 17.77
N ILE A 269 -6.43 20.31 17.09
CA ILE A 269 -6.67 19.13 16.25
C ILE A 269 -6.68 17.89 17.14
N LYS A 270 -7.73 17.06 17.02
CA LYS A 270 -7.83 15.79 17.71
C LYS A 270 -7.12 14.69 16.90
N PRO A 271 -6.06 14.06 17.43
CA PRO A 271 -5.43 12.94 16.76
C PRO A 271 -6.37 11.74 16.63
N ILE A 272 -6.10 10.87 15.65
CA ILE A 272 -6.78 9.58 15.48
C ILE A 272 -5.93 8.40 15.96
N ALA A 273 -4.59 8.54 15.87
CA ALA A 273 -3.66 7.55 16.39
C ALA A 273 -2.27 8.16 16.60
N LYS A 274 -1.43 7.44 17.35
CA LYS A 274 -0.01 7.73 17.56
C LYS A 274 0.85 6.69 16.84
N ILE A 275 1.93 7.13 16.20
CA ILE A 275 2.96 6.23 15.67
C ILE A 275 3.93 5.93 16.81
N ILE A 276 3.93 4.70 17.30
CA ILE A 276 4.71 4.31 18.49
C ILE A 276 5.92 3.43 18.17
N GLY A 277 5.97 2.81 16.99
CA GLY A 277 7.14 2.04 16.56
C GLY A 277 7.18 1.83 15.04
N TYR A 278 8.38 1.69 14.50
CA TYR A 278 8.57 1.28 13.10
C TYR A 278 9.93 0.63 12.90
N ALA A 279 10.03 -0.22 11.89
CA ALA A 279 11.27 -0.84 11.48
C ALA A 279 11.29 -1.21 10.01
N ASP A 280 12.49 -1.25 9.46
CA ASP A 280 12.79 -1.94 8.21
C ASP A 280 13.54 -3.23 8.54
N ALA A 281 13.36 -4.25 7.72
CA ALA A 281 14.20 -5.43 7.71
C ALA A 281 14.51 -5.86 6.28
N GLN A 282 15.53 -6.68 6.13
CA GLN A 282 16.03 -7.14 4.85
C GLN A 282 16.46 -8.61 4.98
N GLN A 283 16.19 -9.38 3.95
CA GLN A 283 16.76 -10.71 3.72
C GLN A 283 17.00 -10.92 2.22
N SER A 284 17.35 -12.14 1.83
CA SER A 284 17.61 -12.46 0.42
C SER A 284 16.41 -12.10 -0.48
N PRO A 285 16.62 -11.58 -1.71
CA PRO A 285 15.55 -11.12 -2.59
C PRO A 285 14.43 -12.13 -2.84
N GLU A 286 14.79 -13.39 -3.04
CA GLU A 286 13.83 -14.47 -3.27
C GLU A 286 12.92 -14.77 -2.07
N TRP A 287 13.33 -14.36 -0.87
CA TRP A 287 12.60 -14.56 0.38
C TRP A 287 11.80 -13.32 0.80
N PHE A 288 11.57 -12.34 -0.08
CA PHE A 288 10.79 -11.15 0.27
C PHE A 288 9.41 -11.51 0.89
N THR A 289 8.84 -12.66 0.52
CA THR A 289 7.55 -13.17 1.02
C THR A 289 7.48 -13.34 2.54
N THR A 290 8.61 -13.55 3.23
CA THR A 290 8.66 -13.68 4.70
C THR A 290 9.39 -12.52 5.36
N ALA A 291 9.74 -11.47 4.62
CA ALA A 291 10.43 -10.32 5.21
C ALA A 291 9.60 -9.58 6.29
N PRO A 292 8.24 -9.51 6.23
CA PRO A 292 7.45 -8.89 7.27
C PRO A 292 7.66 -9.50 8.66
N SER A 293 7.88 -10.81 8.77
CA SER A 293 8.16 -11.48 10.05
C SER A 293 9.50 -11.06 10.66
N LYS A 294 10.39 -10.43 9.88
CA LYS A 294 11.64 -9.83 10.37
C LYS A 294 11.44 -8.38 10.79
N ALA A 295 10.62 -7.62 10.07
CA ALA A 295 10.37 -6.20 10.34
C ALA A 295 9.39 -5.98 11.50
N MET A 296 8.30 -6.75 11.57
CA MET A 296 7.23 -6.54 12.54
C MET A 296 7.69 -6.72 14.00
N PRO A 297 8.45 -7.77 14.37
CA PRO A 297 8.97 -7.89 15.75
C PRO A 297 9.84 -6.70 16.16
N LEU A 298 10.68 -6.20 15.24
CA LEU A 298 11.53 -5.03 15.50
C LEU A 298 10.68 -3.76 15.72
N ALA A 299 9.62 -3.57 14.94
CA ALA A 299 8.72 -2.44 15.10
C ALA A 299 7.94 -2.51 16.44
N ILE A 300 7.49 -3.71 16.82
CA ILE A 300 6.81 -4.01 18.08
C ILE A 300 7.73 -3.78 19.29
N GLU A 301 8.96 -4.29 19.23
CA GLU A 301 9.97 -4.07 20.28
C GLU A 301 10.28 -2.58 20.44
N ARG A 302 10.44 -1.84 19.34
CA ARG A 302 10.67 -0.38 19.37
C ARG A 302 9.48 0.41 19.91
N ALA A 303 8.28 -0.14 19.83
CA ALA A 303 7.09 0.40 20.48
C ALA A 303 7.03 0.09 21.98
N GLY A 304 7.99 -0.67 22.52
CA GLY A 304 7.99 -1.13 23.91
C GLY A 304 6.93 -2.19 24.20
N LEU A 305 6.45 -2.89 23.16
CA LEU A 305 5.39 -3.90 23.25
C LEU A 305 5.92 -5.30 22.97
N LYS A 306 5.08 -6.29 23.22
CA LYS A 306 5.23 -7.68 22.77
C LYS A 306 4.19 -7.99 21.71
N THR A 307 4.42 -9.03 20.89
CA THR A 307 3.44 -9.49 19.89
C THR A 307 2.08 -9.83 20.51
N SER A 308 2.06 -10.29 21.76
CA SER A 308 0.83 -10.56 22.52
C SER A 308 -0.04 -9.32 22.72
N ASP A 309 0.58 -8.14 22.76
CA ASP A 309 -0.07 -6.87 23.08
C ASP A 309 -0.72 -6.20 21.87
N ILE A 310 -0.44 -6.69 20.65
CA ILE A 310 -0.95 -6.12 19.40
C ILE A 310 -2.32 -6.71 19.07
N ASP A 311 -3.41 -5.95 19.20
CA ASP A 311 -4.78 -6.45 18.97
C ASP A 311 -4.97 -7.00 17.55
N PHE A 312 -4.59 -6.20 16.54
CA PHE A 312 -4.79 -6.50 15.12
C PHE A 312 -3.54 -6.25 14.26
N PHE A 313 -3.48 -6.97 13.15
CA PHE A 313 -2.39 -6.94 12.20
C PHE A 313 -2.91 -6.68 10.79
N GLU A 314 -2.18 -5.85 10.04
CA GLU A 314 -2.34 -5.73 8.59
C GLU A 314 -1.06 -6.20 7.91
N ILE A 315 -1.11 -7.35 7.25
CA ILE A 315 0.02 -7.89 6.46
C ILE A 315 -0.36 -7.81 4.99
N ASN A 316 0.37 -7.02 4.20
CA ASN A 316 0.02 -6.87 2.79
C ASN A 316 0.05 -8.21 2.04
N GLU A 317 -1.07 -8.55 1.42
CA GLU A 317 -1.28 -9.83 0.73
C GLU A 317 -0.79 -9.79 -0.71
N ALA A 318 0.52 -9.56 -0.94
CA ALA A 318 1.05 -9.63 -2.31
C ALA A 318 0.66 -10.96 -2.98
N PHE A 319 0.73 -12.03 -2.19
CA PHE A 319 0.12 -13.34 -2.46
C PHE A 319 -0.48 -13.87 -1.15
N SER A 320 -1.48 -14.76 -1.22
CA SER A 320 -2.07 -15.40 -0.03
C SER A 320 -1.03 -16.12 0.82
N VAL A 321 -0.05 -16.76 0.16
CA VAL A 321 1.08 -17.42 0.84
C VAL A 321 1.93 -16.46 1.68
N VAL A 322 2.02 -15.17 1.31
CA VAL A 322 2.76 -14.16 2.09
C VAL A 322 2.10 -14.00 3.46
N ALA A 323 0.78 -13.79 3.49
CA ALA A 323 0.07 -13.66 4.75
C ALA A 323 0.15 -14.95 5.58
N LEU A 324 -0.10 -16.11 4.97
CA LEU A 324 -0.01 -17.42 5.61
C LEU A 324 1.37 -17.68 6.24
N ALA A 325 2.46 -17.43 5.51
CA ALA A 325 3.81 -17.66 5.99
C ALA A 325 4.18 -16.74 7.15
N ASN A 326 3.85 -15.44 7.06
CA ASN A 326 4.14 -14.51 8.14
C ASN A 326 3.26 -14.77 9.38
N MET A 327 2.00 -15.17 9.22
CA MET A 327 1.17 -15.60 10.34
C MET A 327 1.80 -16.79 11.08
N LYS A 328 2.29 -17.79 10.32
CA LYS A 328 2.98 -18.96 10.87
C LYS A 328 4.28 -18.59 11.61
N GLU A 329 5.12 -17.74 11.03
CA GLU A 329 6.39 -17.32 11.68
C GLU A 329 6.17 -16.49 12.94
N LEU A 330 5.16 -15.62 12.93
CA LEU A 330 4.86 -14.73 14.04
C LEU A 330 3.98 -15.40 15.12
N GLY A 331 3.45 -16.59 14.86
CA GLY A 331 2.53 -17.28 15.76
C GLY A 331 1.20 -16.54 15.94
N ILE A 332 0.74 -15.84 14.90
CA ILE A 332 -0.53 -15.08 14.90
C ILE A 332 -1.58 -15.77 14.03
N THR A 333 -2.83 -15.36 14.17
CA THR A 333 -3.97 -16.04 13.52
C THR A 333 -4.73 -15.13 12.59
N HIS A 334 -5.41 -15.73 11.61
CA HIS A 334 -6.25 -15.00 10.66
C HIS A 334 -7.43 -14.26 11.34
N ALA A 335 -7.78 -14.58 12.58
CA ALA A 335 -8.78 -13.85 13.35
C ALA A 335 -8.32 -12.44 13.78
N ARG A 336 -7.00 -12.20 13.77
CA ARG A 336 -6.37 -10.90 14.12
C ARG A 336 -5.66 -10.26 12.94
N THR A 337 -5.53 -10.95 11.80
CA THR A 337 -4.83 -10.46 10.61
C THR A 337 -5.81 -10.18 9.49
N ASN A 338 -5.71 -9.00 8.86
CA ASN A 338 -6.47 -8.59 7.68
C ASN A 338 -7.98 -8.83 7.84
N VAL A 339 -8.54 -8.38 8.98
CA VAL A 339 -9.91 -8.71 9.36
C VAL A 339 -10.96 -8.01 8.50
N PHE A 340 -10.57 -7.00 7.72
CA PHE A 340 -11.39 -6.31 6.72
C PHE A 340 -11.06 -6.74 5.28
N GLY A 341 -10.34 -7.85 5.12
CA GLY A 341 -9.78 -8.28 3.84
C GLY A 341 -8.49 -7.52 3.53
N GLY A 342 -7.72 -8.03 2.59
CA GLY A 342 -6.43 -7.46 2.20
C GLY A 342 -6.24 -7.39 0.69
N ALA A 343 -5.00 -7.27 0.26
CA ALA A 343 -4.65 -6.97 -1.13
C ALA A 343 -5.06 -8.05 -2.15
N VAL A 344 -5.28 -9.30 -1.73
CA VAL A 344 -5.82 -10.34 -2.63
C VAL A 344 -7.24 -9.99 -3.08
N ALA A 345 -8.02 -9.33 -2.22
CA ALA A 345 -9.39 -8.91 -2.52
C ALA A 345 -9.49 -7.43 -2.93
N LEU A 346 -8.78 -6.56 -2.23
CA LEU A 346 -8.86 -5.10 -2.39
C LEU A 346 -7.93 -4.58 -3.50
N GLY A 347 -6.87 -5.31 -3.83
CA GLY A 347 -5.86 -4.92 -4.81
C GLY A 347 -4.56 -4.35 -4.22
N HIS A 348 -3.54 -4.22 -5.08
CA HIS A 348 -2.16 -3.87 -4.69
C HIS A 348 -1.52 -2.76 -5.56
N PRO A 349 -1.98 -1.50 -5.46
CA PRO A 349 -1.27 -0.37 -6.06
C PRO A 349 0.08 -0.17 -5.35
N LEU A 350 1.18 -0.60 -5.98
CA LEU A 350 2.49 -0.82 -5.33
C LEU A 350 2.91 0.34 -4.42
N GLY A 351 3.12 1.54 -4.98
CA GLY A 351 3.58 2.71 -4.24
C GLY A 351 2.65 3.18 -3.13
N SER A 352 1.34 2.89 -3.23
CA SER A 352 0.32 3.29 -2.26
C SER A 352 0.09 2.26 -1.15
N SER A 353 0.38 0.98 -1.39
CA SER A 353 -0.12 -0.11 -0.56
C SER A 353 0.39 -0.09 0.87
N GLY A 354 1.64 0.30 1.09
CA GLY A 354 2.21 0.44 2.44
C GLY A 354 1.49 1.50 3.28
N ALA A 355 1.02 2.60 2.69
CA ALA A 355 0.22 3.59 3.39
C ALA A 355 -1.24 3.13 3.56
N ARG A 356 -1.79 2.47 2.53
CA ARG A 356 -3.15 1.91 2.52
C ARG A 356 -3.37 0.91 3.66
N ILE A 357 -2.45 -0.02 3.91
CA ILE A 357 -2.58 -0.96 5.04
C ILE A 357 -2.55 -0.26 6.41
N VAL A 358 -1.82 0.85 6.56
CA VAL A 358 -1.84 1.62 7.82
C VAL A 358 -3.20 2.27 8.02
N MET A 359 -3.84 2.76 6.95
CA MET A 359 -5.20 3.31 7.01
C MET A 359 -6.24 2.26 7.35
N THR A 360 -6.19 1.11 6.66
CA THR A 360 -7.11 0.00 6.95
C THR A 360 -6.94 -0.47 8.39
N LEU A 361 -5.71 -0.50 8.92
CA LEU A 361 -5.45 -0.82 10.33
C LEU A 361 -6.10 0.20 11.29
N LEU A 362 -6.06 1.50 10.98
CA LEU A 362 -6.77 2.52 11.77
C LEU A 362 -8.28 2.26 11.79
N SER A 363 -8.87 1.94 10.64
CA SER A 363 -10.29 1.60 10.52
C SER A 363 -10.63 0.33 11.31
N VAL A 364 -9.77 -0.70 11.27
CA VAL A 364 -9.92 -1.91 12.08
C VAL A 364 -9.92 -1.58 13.56
N LEU A 365 -8.92 -0.83 14.05
CA LEU A 365 -8.82 -0.46 15.47
C LEU A 365 -10.05 0.32 15.93
N LYS A 366 -10.50 1.30 15.14
CA LYS A 366 -11.71 2.09 15.42
C LYS A 366 -12.96 1.22 15.52
N HIS A 367 -13.24 0.42 14.49
CA HIS A 367 -14.48 -0.35 14.41
C HIS A 367 -14.50 -1.59 15.30
N LYS A 368 -13.33 -2.06 15.75
CA LYS A 368 -13.20 -3.16 16.72
C LYS A 368 -13.00 -2.68 18.16
N GLY A 369 -12.89 -1.37 18.40
CA GLY A 369 -12.63 -0.82 19.73
C GLY A 369 -11.31 -1.30 20.32
N ALA A 370 -10.29 -1.47 19.46
CA ALA A 370 -8.97 -1.96 19.83
C ALA A 370 -7.95 -0.82 19.88
N ARG A 371 -6.82 -1.08 20.56
CA ARG A 371 -5.84 -0.04 20.87
C ARG A 371 -4.59 -0.15 20.03
N TYR A 372 -3.95 -1.32 19.98
CA TYR A 372 -2.64 -1.49 19.35
C TYR A 372 -2.76 -2.28 18.04
N GLY A 373 -2.17 -1.73 16.98
CA GLY A 373 -2.11 -2.40 15.68
C GLY A 373 -0.69 -2.46 15.13
N CYS A 374 -0.37 -3.49 14.36
CA CYS A 374 0.89 -3.57 13.62
C CYS A 374 0.66 -3.87 12.13
N ALA A 375 1.12 -2.97 11.26
CA ALA A 375 1.12 -3.15 9.82
C ALA A 375 2.50 -3.62 9.34
N GLY A 376 2.54 -4.56 8.40
CA GLY A 376 3.77 -5.08 7.79
C GLY A 376 3.60 -5.28 6.28
N ILE A 377 4.60 -4.88 5.50
CA ILE A 377 4.60 -5.02 4.05
C ILE A 377 5.95 -5.48 3.55
N CYS A 378 5.95 -6.55 2.75
CA CYS A 378 7.14 -6.98 2.01
C CYS A 378 7.36 -6.07 0.80
N ASN A 379 8.58 -6.04 0.28
CA ASN A 379 8.89 -5.34 -0.97
C ASN A 379 9.88 -6.16 -1.81
N GLY A 380 9.76 -6.04 -3.14
CA GLY A 380 10.70 -6.63 -4.08
C GLY A 380 12.15 -6.29 -3.72
N GLY A 381 13.07 -7.23 -3.97
CA GLY A 381 14.46 -7.13 -3.53
C GLY A 381 14.72 -7.64 -2.11
N GLY A 382 13.73 -8.22 -1.42
CA GLY A 382 13.94 -8.96 -0.15
C GLY A 382 13.73 -8.13 1.12
N GLY A 383 13.14 -6.94 0.99
CA GLY A 383 12.92 -6.02 2.11
C GLY A 383 11.52 -6.13 2.71
N ALA A 384 11.36 -5.52 3.88
CA ALA A 384 10.06 -5.19 4.43
C ALA A 384 10.12 -3.91 5.28
N SER A 385 8.96 -3.30 5.45
CA SER A 385 8.71 -2.22 6.39
C SER A 385 7.56 -2.60 7.31
N ALA A 386 7.63 -2.21 8.57
CA ALA A 386 6.57 -2.42 9.55
C ALA A 386 6.38 -1.18 10.44
N MET A 387 5.13 -0.96 10.87
CA MET A 387 4.74 0.17 11.70
C MET A 387 3.73 -0.28 12.76
N VAL A 388 3.88 0.25 13.97
CA VAL A 388 2.99 0.05 15.10
C VAL A 388 2.30 1.36 15.42
N ILE A 389 0.98 1.30 15.49
CA ILE A 389 0.12 2.44 15.79
C ILE A 389 -0.72 2.15 17.03
N GLU A 390 -0.99 3.20 17.79
CA GLU A 390 -1.88 3.21 18.95
C GLU A 390 -3.07 4.11 18.64
N SER A 391 -4.30 3.57 18.65
CA SER A 391 -5.53 4.35 18.58
C SER A 391 -5.66 5.24 19.82
N VAL A 392 -6.10 6.48 19.64
CA VAL A 392 -6.27 7.47 20.72
C VAL A 392 -7.72 7.88 20.98
#